data_AF-A0A3N5UCU2-F1
#
_entry.id   AF-A0A3N5UCU2-F1
#
_cell.length_a   1.000
_cell.length_b   1.000
_cell.length_c   1.000
_cell.angle_alpha   90.00
_cell.angle_beta   90.00
_cell.angle_gamma   90.00
#
_symmetry.space_group_name_H-M   'P 1'
#
loop_
_entity.id
_entity.type
_entity.pdbx_description
1 polymer ?
#
loop_
_entity_poly.entity_id
_entity_poly.type
_entity_poly.pdbx_seq_one_letter_code
_entity_poly.pdbx_strand_id
1 'polypeptide(L)'
;MATRSAPVFTFRQRDLVNSILITGIAVFVLATFIAPLGYMFTTALKSTEQMGDSGAPWYWPFSRKTIEYQGKDLELLQVPLEDGLRELAILKKTTTQTTFVDPQNLDAEPIVWQGNWRKLSPVYVSDPQWQNFKKAWDDLNFPLLFRNSMLIAGFGTFGAVLSAIFVSYGFARFNFRGKNLLFLILIATIILPVQATL
;
A
#
# COMPACT_ATOMS: atom_id res chain seq x y z
N MET A 1 -11.72 47.78 -40.85
CA MET A 1 -10.42 47.05 -40.81
C MET A 1 -10.15 46.72 -39.35
N ALA A 2 -10.47 45.50 -38.91
CA ALA A 2 -10.45 45.12 -37.50
C ALA A 2 -9.12 44.45 -37.15
N THR A 3 -8.28 45.11 -36.34
CA THR A 3 -7.03 44.55 -35.81
C THR A 3 -7.35 43.68 -34.60
N ARG A 4 -7.21 42.36 -34.74
CA ARG A 4 -7.21 41.40 -33.62
C ARG A 4 -5.96 41.64 -32.77
N SER A 5 -6.12 42.21 -31.58
CA SER A 5 -5.07 42.30 -30.56
C SER A 5 -4.80 40.90 -29.99
N ALA A 6 -3.60 40.35 -30.22
CA ALA A 6 -3.15 39.12 -29.59
C ALA A 6 -2.91 39.34 -28.08
N PRO A 7 -3.21 38.36 -27.20
CA PRO A 7 -2.99 38.51 -25.76
C PRO A 7 -1.49 38.48 -25.43
N VAL A 8 -0.95 39.63 -25.02
CA VAL A 8 0.43 39.75 -24.52
C VAL A 8 0.47 39.29 -23.07
N PHE A 9 0.77 38.01 -22.84
CA PHE A 9 1.05 37.52 -21.49
C PHE A 9 2.31 38.21 -20.93
N THR A 10 2.18 38.89 -19.80
CA THR A 10 3.29 39.55 -19.11
C THR A 10 4.25 38.51 -18.52
N PHE A 11 5.55 38.83 -18.39
CA PHE A 11 6.59 37.91 -17.88
C PHE A 11 6.17 37.22 -16.56
N ARG A 12 5.58 37.97 -15.62
CA ARG A 12 5.10 37.45 -14.33
C ARG A 12 3.98 36.40 -14.45
N GLN A 13 3.12 36.49 -15.46
CA GLN A 13 2.06 35.50 -15.71
C GLN A 13 2.64 34.20 -16.27
N ARG A 14 3.68 34.28 -17.11
CA ARG A 14 4.37 33.10 -17.64
C ARG A 14 5.12 32.34 -16.55
N ASP A 15 5.80 33.05 -15.65
CA ASP A 15 6.52 32.44 -14.53
C ASP A 15 5.57 31.75 -13.54
N LEU A 16 4.43 32.39 -13.25
CA LEU A 16 3.40 31.80 -12.40
C LEU A 16 2.79 30.54 -13.03
N VAL A 17 2.46 30.59 -14.33
CA VAL A 17 1.94 29.43 -15.07
C VAL A 17 2.97 28.30 -15.11
N ASN A 18 4.24 28.60 -15.38
CA ASN A 18 5.31 27.61 -15.40
C ASN A 18 5.53 26.99 -14.02
N SER A 19 5.52 27.80 -12.96
CA SER A 19 5.65 27.27 -11.60
C SER A 19 4.49 26.34 -11.26
N ILE A 20 3.25 26.73 -11.57
CA ILE A 20 2.08 25.87 -11.32
C ILE A 20 2.17 24.57 -12.13
N LEU A 21 2.58 24.64 -13.40
CA LEU A 21 2.75 23.48 -14.26
C LEU A 21 3.84 22.54 -13.71
N ILE A 22 5.02 23.07 -13.41
CA ILE A 22 6.15 22.27 -12.89
C ILE A 22 5.79 21.66 -11.53
N THR A 23 5.20 22.45 -10.62
CA THR A 23 4.75 21.93 -9.32
C THR A 23 3.65 20.90 -9.49
N GLY A 24 2.69 21.10 -10.39
CA GLY A 24 1.63 20.14 -10.69
C GLY A 24 2.17 18.81 -11.22
N ILE A 25 3.12 18.87 -12.16
CA ILE A 25 3.81 17.68 -12.69
C ILE A 25 4.59 16.98 -11.56
N ALA A 26 5.34 17.73 -10.75
CA ALA A 26 6.11 17.16 -9.64
C ALA A 26 5.20 16.46 -8.61
N VAL A 27 4.07 17.07 -8.25
CA VAL A 27 3.06 16.48 -7.36
C VAL A 27 2.44 15.23 -7.98
N PHE A 28 2.14 15.25 -9.28
CA PHE A 28 1.58 14.09 -9.97
C PHE A 28 2.56 12.90 -10.01
N VAL A 29 3.83 13.17 -10.32
CA VAL A 29 4.89 12.15 -10.29
C VAL A 29 5.05 11.59 -8.87
N LEU A 30 5.09 12.46 -7.87
CA LEU A 30 5.18 12.06 -6.47
C LEU A 30 3.97 11.21 -6.05
N ALA A 31 2.76 11.60 -6.44
CA ALA A 31 1.54 10.84 -6.13
C ALA A 31 1.55 9.45 -6.76
N THR A 32 2.02 9.34 -8.00
CA THR A 32 2.16 8.07 -8.71
C THR A 32 3.21 7.19 -8.04
N PHE A 33 4.32 7.78 -7.59
CA PHE A 33 5.36 7.06 -6.85
C PHE A 33 4.89 6.57 -5.48
N ILE A 34 4.03 7.33 -4.80
CA ILE A 34 3.49 6.98 -3.48
C ILE A 34 2.29 6.01 -3.57
N ALA A 35 1.56 5.98 -4.68
CA ALA A 35 0.36 5.15 -4.82
C ALA A 35 0.57 3.66 -4.46
N PRO A 36 1.67 2.99 -4.90
CA PRO A 36 1.95 1.61 -4.47
C PRO A 36 2.13 1.48 -2.96
N LEU A 37 2.79 2.44 -2.29
CA LEU A 37 2.96 2.42 -0.84
C LEU A 37 1.62 2.58 -0.11
N GLY A 38 0.75 3.47 -0.61
CA GLY A 38 -0.60 3.62 -0.08
C GLY A 38 -1.42 2.34 -0.22
N TYR A 39 -1.33 1.68 -1.38
CA TYR A 39 -1.96 0.38 -1.60
C TYR A 39 -1.40 -0.70 -0.67
N MET A 40 -0.07 -0.78 -0.52
CA MET A 40 0.58 -1.72 0.39
C MET A 40 0.12 -1.50 1.83
N PHE A 41 0.04 -0.24 2.29
CA PHE A 41 -0.45 0.08 3.63
C PHE A 41 -1.87 -0.41 3.88
N THR A 42 -2.78 -0.22 2.92
CA THR A 42 -4.17 -0.70 3.08
C THR A 42 -4.23 -2.23 3.04
N THR A 43 -3.44 -2.89 2.18
CA THR A 43 -3.39 -4.36 2.13
C THR A 43 -2.78 -4.98 3.38
N ALA A 44 -1.80 -4.34 4.02
CA ALA A 44 -1.22 -4.79 5.28
C ALA A 44 -2.25 -4.81 6.42
N LEU A 45 -3.29 -3.97 6.33
CA LEU A 45 -4.41 -3.92 7.27
C LEU A 45 -5.56 -4.86 6.92
N LYS A 46 -5.50 -5.60 5.80
CA LYS A 46 -6.56 -6.52 5.40
C LYS A 46 -6.36 -7.91 6.01
N SER A 47 -7.46 -8.60 6.33
CA SER A 47 -7.47 -10.03 6.65
C SER A 47 -7.45 -10.88 5.38
N THR A 48 -7.15 -12.17 5.51
CA THR A 48 -7.19 -13.14 4.39
C THR A 48 -8.57 -13.20 3.72
N GLU A 49 -9.64 -13.07 4.51
CA GLU A 49 -11.02 -13.07 3.99
C GLU A 49 -11.33 -11.79 3.21
N GLN A 50 -10.89 -10.63 3.71
CA GLN A 50 -11.06 -9.34 3.03
C GLN A 50 -10.28 -9.27 1.71
N MET A 51 -9.14 -9.95 1.59
CA MET A 51 -8.37 -10.02 0.35
C MET A 51 -9.09 -10.85 -0.74
N GLY A 52 -9.92 -11.81 -0.34
CA GLY A 52 -10.72 -12.62 -1.26
C GLY A 52 -12.02 -11.97 -1.73
N ASP A 53 -12.48 -10.91 -1.06
CA ASP A 53 -13.75 -10.24 -1.39
C ASP A 53 -13.59 -9.20 -2.51
N SER A 54 -13.82 -9.62 -3.75
CA SER A 54 -13.82 -8.72 -4.93
C SER A 54 -14.89 -7.63 -4.91
N GLY A 55 -15.92 -7.75 -4.05
CA GLY A 55 -16.98 -6.74 -3.92
C GLY A 55 -16.63 -5.58 -2.99
N ALA A 56 -15.58 -5.71 -2.18
CA ALA A 56 -15.20 -4.70 -1.19
C ALA A 56 -14.51 -3.49 -1.86
N PRO A 57 -14.74 -2.26 -1.38
CA PRO A 57 -14.03 -1.10 -1.89
C PRO A 57 -12.51 -1.24 -1.72
N TRP A 58 -11.76 -0.95 -2.78
CA TRP A 58 -10.32 -1.23 -2.83
C TRP A 58 -9.48 -0.35 -1.88
N TYR A 59 -9.94 0.88 -1.60
CA TYR A 59 -9.17 1.94 -0.94
C TYR A 59 -9.04 1.80 0.59
N TRP A 60 -9.88 1.00 1.26
CA TRP A 60 -9.85 0.83 2.72
C TRP A 60 -10.23 -0.60 3.12
N PRO A 61 -9.72 -1.15 4.23
CA PRO A 61 -10.13 -2.47 4.73
C PRO A 61 -11.60 -2.46 5.19
N PHE A 62 -12.43 -3.16 4.43
CA PHE A 62 -13.84 -3.41 4.75
C PHE A 62 -14.08 -4.91 4.87
N SER A 63 -14.83 -5.33 5.88
CA SER A 63 -15.37 -6.69 6.00
C SER A 63 -16.89 -6.68 5.82
N ARG A 64 -17.47 -7.84 5.52
CA ARG A 64 -18.93 -7.99 5.46
C ARG A 64 -19.49 -7.93 6.88
N LYS A 65 -20.51 -7.10 7.08
CA LYS A 65 -21.20 -6.99 8.36
C LYS A 65 -21.97 -8.29 8.60
N THR A 66 -21.71 -8.92 9.74
CA THR A 66 -22.43 -10.11 10.20
C THR A 66 -23.23 -9.77 11.46
N ILE A 67 -24.33 -10.50 11.68
CA ILE A 67 -25.05 -10.51 12.96
C ILE A 67 -25.10 -11.93 13.51
N GLU A 68 -24.98 -12.07 14.81
CA GLU A 68 -25.14 -13.36 15.48
C GLU A 68 -26.63 -13.66 15.66
N TYR A 69 -27.12 -14.74 15.06
CA TYR A 69 -28.49 -15.22 15.22
C TYR A 69 -28.50 -16.73 15.46
N GLN A 70 -29.08 -17.17 16.58
CA GLN A 70 -29.13 -18.59 16.98
C GLN A 70 -27.74 -19.27 17.00
N GLY A 71 -26.70 -18.54 17.43
CA GLY A 71 -25.31 -19.02 17.48
C GLY A 71 -24.63 -19.18 16.11
N LYS A 72 -25.17 -18.55 15.06
CA LYS A 72 -24.57 -18.48 13.72
C LYS A 72 -24.46 -17.03 13.26
N ASP A 73 -23.31 -16.69 12.71
CA ASP A 73 -23.07 -15.38 12.09
C ASP A 73 -23.69 -15.35 10.70
N LEU A 74 -24.70 -14.49 10.53
CA LEU A 74 -25.41 -14.30 9.28
C LEU A 74 -24.94 -13.02 8.59
N GLU A 75 -24.55 -13.13 7.32
CA GLU A 75 -24.15 -11.98 6.49
C GLU A 75 -25.35 -11.07 6.18
N LEU A 76 -25.14 -9.76 6.29
CA LEU A 76 -26.14 -8.75 5.91
C LEU A 76 -26.02 -8.40 4.42
N LEU A 77 -27.16 -8.47 3.73
CA LEU A 77 -27.31 -8.03 2.34
C LEU A 77 -28.31 -6.89 2.24
N GLN A 78 -28.09 -6.01 1.27
CA GLN A 78 -29.10 -5.03 0.86
C GLN A 78 -30.10 -5.71 -0.07
N VAL A 79 -31.34 -5.86 0.40
CA VAL A 79 -32.43 -6.47 -0.36
C VAL A 79 -33.40 -5.38 -0.82
N PRO A 80 -33.68 -5.26 -2.13
CA PRO A 80 -34.71 -4.36 -2.64
C PRO A 80 -36.09 -4.96 -2.38
N LEU A 81 -36.89 -4.29 -1.54
CA LEU A 81 -38.31 -4.57 -1.31
C LEU A 81 -39.16 -3.47 -1.98
N GLU A 82 -40.47 -3.68 -2.06
CA GLU A 82 -41.42 -2.70 -2.63
C GLU A 82 -41.39 -1.34 -1.90
N ASP A 83 -41.07 -1.35 -0.60
CA ASP A 83 -40.90 -0.16 0.26
C ASP A 83 -39.48 0.47 0.20
N GLY A 84 -38.56 -0.07 -0.60
CA GLY A 84 -37.18 0.42 -0.73
C GLY A 84 -36.10 -0.59 -0.35
N LEU A 85 -34.86 -0.12 -0.23
CA LEU A 85 -33.69 -0.95 0.11
C LEU A 85 -33.64 -1.20 1.63
N ARG A 86 -33.63 -2.47 2.06
CA ARG A 86 -33.48 -2.86 3.47
C ARG A 86 -32.27 -3.75 3.69
N GLU A 87 -31.60 -3.60 4.82
CA GLU A 87 -30.52 -4.49 5.26
C GLU A 87 -31.13 -5.73 5.92
N LEU A 88 -30.93 -6.91 5.33
CA LEU A 88 -31.47 -8.15 5.88
C LEU A 88 -30.39 -9.22 5.98
N ALA A 89 -30.45 -10.03 7.04
CA ALA A 89 -29.51 -11.12 7.27
C ALA A 89 -29.98 -12.40 6.58
N ILE A 90 -29.08 -13.10 5.87
CA ILE A 90 -29.44 -14.33 5.16
C ILE A 90 -29.57 -15.49 6.15
N LEU A 91 -30.77 -16.04 6.34
CA LEU A 91 -30.98 -17.21 7.20
C LEU A 91 -30.84 -18.53 6.43
N LYS A 92 -31.49 -18.63 5.25
CA LYS A 92 -31.46 -19.86 4.45
C LYS A 92 -31.38 -19.57 2.95
N LYS A 93 -30.41 -20.19 2.29
CA LYS A 93 -30.16 -20.11 0.85
C LYS A 93 -30.83 -21.30 0.16
N THR A 94 -31.96 -21.10 -0.53
CA THR A 94 -32.58 -22.15 -1.38
C THR A 94 -32.35 -21.78 -2.85
N THR A 95 -32.44 -22.76 -3.76
CA THR A 95 -32.23 -22.56 -5.21
C THR A 95 -33.22 -21.59 -5.85
N THR A 96 -34.41 -21.42 -5.26
CA THR A 96 -35.51 -20.60 -5.79
C THR A 96 -35.92 -19.44 -4.88
N GLN A 97 -35.64 -19.51 -3.58
CA GLN A 97 -36.08 -18.52 -2.58
C GLN A 97 -35.00 -18.34 -1.51
N THR A 98 -34.75 -17.10 -1.10
CA THR A 98 -33.83 -16.79 0.00
C THR A 98 -34.64 -16.27 1.17
N THR A 99 -34.47 -16.89 2.33
CA THR A 99 -35.14 -16.47 3.56
C THR A 99 -34.22 -15.53 4.33
N PHE A 100 -34.76 -14.38 4.68
CA PHE A 100 -34.08 -13.29 5.35
C PHE A 100 -34.65 -13.03 6.75
N VAL A 101 -33.84 -12.53 7.66
CA VAL A 101 -34.24 -12.05 9.00
C VAL A 101 -33.92 -10.56 9.10
N ASP A 102 -34.83 -9.80 9.70
CA ASP A 102 -34.61 -8.38 9.95
C ASP A 102 -33.66 -8.19 11.14
N PRO A 103 -32.50 -7.52 10.96
CA PRO A 103 -31.55 -7.25 12.04
C PRO A 103 -32.12 -6.34 13.15
N GLN A 104 -33.18 -5.56 12.89
CA GLN A 104 -33.79 -4.68 13.91
C GLN A 104 -34.88 -5.36 14.72
N ASN A 105 -35.43 -6.48 14.24
CA ASN A 105 -36.46 -7.24 14.95
C ASN A 105 -36.27 -8.74 14.73
N LEU A 106 -35.50 -9.36 15.65
CA LEU A 106 -35.06 -10.75 15.58
C LEU A 106 -36.21 -11.77 15.79
N ASP A 107 -37.35 -11.31 16.31
CA ASP A 107 -38.57 -12.09 16.55
C ASP A 107 -39.60 -11.95 15.41
N ALA A 108 -39.32 -11.12 14.40
CA ALA A 108 -40.19 -10.97 13.24
C ALA A 108 -40.16 -12.22 12.35
N GLU A 109 -41.28 -12.49 11.66
CA GLU A 109 -41.37 -13.61 10.75
C GLU A 109 -40.31 -13.51 9.64
N PRO A 110 -39.61 -14.62 9.29
CA PRO A 110 -38.60 -14.58 8.25
C PRO A 110 -39.18 -14.16 6.89
N ILE A 111 -38.57 -13.15 6.28
CA ILE A 111 -39.02 -12.60 5.00
C ILE A 111 -38.50 -13.51 3.88
N VAL A 112 -39.42 -14.07 3.09
CA VAL A 112 -39.07 -14.87 1.91
C VAL A 112 -38.95 -13.95 0.71
N TRP A 113 -37.75 -13.81 0.17
CA TRP A 113 -37.49 -13.03 -1.03
C TRP A 113 -37.19 -13.94 -2.22
N GLN A 114 -37.86 -13.68 -3.33
CA GLN A 114 -37.71 -14.43 -4.57
C GLN A 114 -36.73 -13.70 -5.50
N GLY A 115 -35.54 -14.26 -5.69
CA GLY A 115 -34.53 -13.68 -6.57
C GLY A 115 -33.15 -14.31 -6.40
N ASN A 116 -32.18 -13.87 -7.21
CA ASN A 116 -30.80 -14.34 -7.11
C ASN A 116 -30.04 -13.54 -6.05
N TRP A 117 -29.84 -14.14 -4.87
CA TRP A 117 -29.15 -13.51 -3.75
C TRP A 117 -27.70 -13.09 -4.08
N ARG A 118 -27.04 -13.71 -5.07
CA ARG A 118 -25.68 -13.34 -5.50
C ARG A 118 -25.61 -11.97 -6.17
N LYS A 119 -26.74 -11.42 -6.62
CA LYS A 119 -26.82 -10.07 -7.20
C LYS A 119 -26.97 -8.98 -6.15
N LEU A 120 -27.26 -9.36 -4.90
CA LEU A 120 -27.44 -8.42 -3.81
C LEU A 120 -26.07 -7.94 -3.30
N SER A 121 -26.00 -6.67 -2.93
CA SER A 121 -24.78 -6.06 -2.41
C SER A 121 -24.65 -6.36 -0.91
N PRO A 122 -23.53 -6.94 -0.45
CA PRO A 122 -23.25 -7.06 0.97
C PRO A 122 -23.14 -5.70 1.65
N VAL A 123 -23.52 -5.65 2.93
CA VAL A 123 -23.29 -4.47 3.77
C VAL A 123 -21.86 -4.55 4.29
N TYR A 124 -21.06 -3.51 4.03
CA TYR A 124 -19.66 -3.43 4.44
C TYR A 124 -19.49 -2.60 5.72
N VAL A 125 -18.56 -3.02 6.59
CA VAL A 125 -18.13 -2.28 7.77
C VAL A 125 -16.61 -2.11 7.76
N SER A 126 -16.11 -0.98 8.25
CA SER A 126 -14.66 -0.75 8.34
C SER A 126 -14.05 -1.65 9.41
N ASP A 127 -13.07 -2.46 9.03
CA ASP A 127 -12.44 -3.42 9.93
C ASP A 127 -10.92 -3.53 9.67
N PRO A 128 -10.13 -2.54 10.14
CA PRO A 128 -8.68 -2.54 9.99
C PRO A 128 -7.99 -3.50 10.97
N GLN A 129 -7.19 -4.42 10.44
CA GLN A 129 -6.51 -5.47 11.21
C GLN A 129 -5.12 -5.02 11.71
N TRP A 130 -5.09 -4.13 12.70
CA TRP A 130 -3.83 -3.63 13.30
C TRP A 130 -2.96 -4.73 13.92
N GLN A 131 -3.58 -5.83 14.35
CA GLN A 131 -2.86 -6.95 14.94
C GLN A 131 -1.83 -7.56 13.99
N ASN A 132 -2.00 -7.42 12.66
CA ASN A 132 -1.08 -7.95 11.65
C ASN A 132 0.36 -7.45 11.89
N PHE A 133 0.52 -6.20 12.32
CA PHE A 133 1.85 -5.64 12.61
C PHE A 133 2.48 -6.26 13.86
N LYS A 134 1.69 -6.46 14.92
CA LYS A 134 2.17 -7.12 16.14
C LYS A 134 2.55 -8.57 15.84
N LYS A 135 1.69 -9.28 15.12
CA LYS A 135 1.92 -10.66 14.69
C LYS A 135 3.19 -10.76 13.85
N ALA A 136 3.38 -9.90 12.86
CA ALA A 136 4.60 -9.89 12.05
C ALA A 136 5.86 -9.57 12.88
N TRP A 137 5.75 -8.68 13.87
CA TRP A 137 6.86 -8.32 14.77
C TRP A 137 7.32 -9.50 15.63
N ASP A 138 6.35 -10.26 16.17
CA ASP A 138 6.58 -11.39 17.06
C ASP A 138 6.96 -12.67 16.26
N ASP A 139 6.21 -13.03 15.21
CA ASP A 139 6.42 -14.25 14.41
C ASP A 139 7.80 -14.27 13.74
N LEU A 140 8.29 -13.13 13.26
CA LEU A 140 9.60 -13.02 12.61
C LEU A 140 10.74 -12.85 13.61
N ASN A 141 10.45 -12.70 14.91
CA ASN A 141 11.42 -12.21 15.91
C ASN A 141 12.16 -10.97 15.37
N PHE A 142 11.40 -9.98 14.87
CA PHE A 142 11.95 -8.84 14.13
C PHE A 142 13.09 -8.11 14.84
N PRO A 143 13.05 -7.86 16.18
CA PRO A 143 14.15 -7.21 16.89
C PRO A 143 15.49 -7.95 16.76
N LEU A 144 15.48 -9.28 16.73
CA LEU A 144 16.69 -10.10 16.59
C LEU A 144 17.29 -9.93 15.19
N LEU A 145 16.46 -10.03 14.15
CA LEU A 145 16.86 -9.85 12.76
C LEU A 145 17.41 -8.44 12.51
N PHE A 146 16.70 -7.44 13.04
CA PHE A 146 17.09 -6.03 12.94
C PHE A 146 18.44 -5.80 13.63
N ARG A 147 18.63 -6.29 14.86
CA ARG A 147 19.90 -6.16 15.59
C ARG A 147 21.05 -6.82 14.83
N ASN A 148 20.87 -8.03 14.33
CA ASN A 148 21.94 -8.73 13.60
C ASN A 148 22.34 -7.95 12.34
N SER A 149 21.37 -7.48 11.57
CA SER A 149 21.60 -6.68 10.36
C SER A 149 22.31 -5.36 10.69
N MET A 150 21.88 -4.69 11.75
CA MET A 150 22.47 -3.43 12.20
C MET A 150 23.91 -3.61 12.69
N LEU A 151 24.21 -4.70 13.40
CA LEU A 151 25.57 -5.03 13.82
C LEU A 151 26.47 -5.33 12.62
N ILE A 152 26.02 -6.17 11.68
CA ILE A 152 26.80 -6.51 10.47
C ILE A 152 27.06 -5.24 9.64
N ALA A 153 26.02 -4.45 9.37
CA ALA A 153 26.15 -3.21 8.62
C ALA A 153 27.04 -2.19 9.34
N GLY A 154 26.89 -2.05 10.66
CA GLY A 154 27.69 -1.14 11.48
C GLY A 154 29.17 -1.50 11.49
N PHE A 155 29.50 -2.75 11.85
CA PHE A 155 30.89 -3.22 11.88
C PHE A 155 31.52 -3.25 10.48
N GLY A 156 30.75 -3.67 9.46
CA GLY A 156 31.21 -3.66 8.07
C GLY A 156 31.54 -2.25 7.59
N THR A 157 30.66 -1.28 7.83
CA THR A 157 30.88 0.12 7.46
C THR A 157 32.06 0.71 8.22
N PHE A 158 32.13 0.49 9.54
CA PHE A 158 33.23 0.98 10.36
C PHE A 158 34.59 0.43 9.90
N GLY A 159 34.68 -0.88 9.68
CA GLY A 159 35.89 -1.53 9.18
C GLY A 159 36.30 -1.04 7.79
N ALA A 160 35.33 -0.87 6.89
CA ALA A 160 35.57 -0.34 5.55
C ALA A 160 36.12 1.10 5.60
N VAL A 161 35.48 1.99 6.37
CA VAL A 161 35.91 3.38 6.53
C VAL A 161 37.29 3.46 7.17
N LEU A 162 37.52 2.70 8.24
CA LEU A 162 38.81 2.69 8.94
C LEU A 162 39.93 2.23 8.00
N SER A 163 39.70 1.16 7.23
CA SER A 163 40.66 0.67 6.24
C SER A 163 40.91 1.69 5.13
N ALA A 164 39.85 2.33 4.63
CA ALA A 164 39.95 3.37 3.60
C ALA A 164 40.77 4.58 4.08
N ILE A 165 40.65 4.98 5.35
CA ILE A 165 41.45 6.06 5.94
C ILE A 165 42.95 5.71 5.90
N PHE A 166 43.33 4.52 6.35
CA PHE A 166 44.73 4.09 6.35
C PHE A 166 45.32 4.03 4.93
N VAL A 167 44.58 3.44 3.98
CA VAL A 167 44.99 3.35 2.59
C VAL A 167 45.13 4.74 1.97
N SER A 168 44.12 5.60 2.13
CA SER A 168 44.11 6.97 1.60
C SER A 168 45.28 7.80 2.15
N TYR A 169 45.56 7.70 3.46
CA TYR A 169 46.70 8.38 4.07
C TYR A 169 48.03 7.91 3.46
N GLY A 170 48.19 6.60 3.23
CA GLY A 170 49.35 6.01 2.57
C GLY A 170 49.58 6.59 1.17
N PHE A 171 48.52 6.66 0.36
CA PHE A 171 48.55 7.27 -0.98
C PHE A 171 48.78 8.79 -0.93
N ALA A 172 48.26 9.51 0.07
CA ALA A 172 48.41 10.95 0.14
C ALA A 172 49.81 11.37 0.61
N ARG A 173 50.38 10.68 1.60
CA ARG A 173 51.62 11.12 2.27
C ARG A 173 52.89 10.53 1.68
N PHE A 174 52.87 9.29 1.18
CA PHE A 174 54.07 8.61 0.71
C PHE A 174 54.18 8.58 -0.83
N ASN A 175 55.42 8.70 -1.33
CA ASN A 175 55.76 8.55 -2.74
C ASN A 175 56.57 7.26 -2.92
N PHE A 176 55.88 6.14 -3.11
CA PHE A 176 56.48 4.82 -3.28
C PHE A 176 56.41 4.35 -4.75
N ARG A 177 57.33 3.47 -5.15
CA ARG A 177 57.39 2.92 -6.51
C ARG A 177 56.18 2.00 -6.74
N GLY A 178 55.38 2.27 -7.77
CA GLY A 178 54.15 1.51 -8.09
C GLY A 178 52.83 2.16 -7.68
N LYS A 179 52.85 3.32 -7.02
CA LYS A 179 51.65 4.07 -6.58
C LYS A 179 50.61 4.29 -7.69
N ASN A 180 51.06 4.70 -8.88
CA ASN A 180 50.14 4.96 -10.00
C ASN A 180 49.44 3.69 -10.50
N LEU A 181 50.12 2.54 -10.46
CA LEU A 181 49.53 1.26 -10.85
C LEU A 181 48.46 0.81 -9.85
N LEU A 182 48.75 0.88 -8.55
CA LEU A 182 47.76 0.54 -7.52
C LEU A 182 46.56 1.49 -7.53
N PHE A 183 46.79 2.78 -7.80
CA PHE A 183 45.71 3.76 -7.96
C PHE A 183 44.82 3.41 -9.15
N LEU A 184 45.41 3.05 -10.30
CA LEU A 184 44.68 2.63 -11.48
C LEU A 184 43.84 1.38 -11.23
N ILE A 185 44.37 0.39 -10.51
CA ILE A 185 43.63 -0.81 -10.10
C ILE A 185 42.43 -0.43 -9.21
N LEU A 186 42.63 0.46 -8.23
CA LEU A 186 41.54 0.93 -7.36
C LEU A 186 40.41 1.58 -8.16
N ILE A 187 40.73 2.48 -9.08
CA ILE A 187 39.72 3.10 -9.96
C ILE A 187 39.01 2.07 -10.83
N ALA A 188 39.74 1.08 -11.37
CA ALA A 188 39.14 0.00 -12.15
C ALA A 188 38.08 -0.79 -11.34
N THR A 189 38.30 -1.00 -10.03
CA THR A 189 37.33 -1.69 -9.16
C THR A 189 36.05 -0.88 -8.90
N ILE A 190 36.10 0.45 -8.96
CA ILE A 190 34.92 1.30 -8.78
C ILE A 190 34.08 1.36 -10.06
N ILE A 191 34.73 1.29 -11.22
CA ILE A 191 34.07 1.37 -12.54
C ILE A 191 33.35 0.06 -12.89
N LEU A 192 33.82 -1.08 -12.38
CA LEU A 192 33.25 -2.38 -12.70
C LEU A 192 31.82 -2.51 -12.11
N PRO A 193 30.78 -2.68 -12.95
CA PRO A 193 29.41 -2.78 -12.47
C PRO A 193 29.21 -4.08 -11.69
N VAL A 194 28.63 -3.98 -10.50
CA VAL A 194 28.39 -5.13 -9.58
C VAL A 194 27.57 -6.25 -10.25
N GLN A 195 26.79 -5.90 -11.27
CA GLN A 195 25.97 -6.82 -12.07
C GLN A 195 26.77 -7.72 -13.01
N ALA A 196 28.06 -7.46 -13.27
CA ALA A 196 28.89 -8.31 -14.11
C ALA A 196 29.47 -9.54 -13.38
N THR A 197 29.31 -9.61 -12.05
CA THR A 197 29.87 -10.66 -11.20
C THR A 197 28.85 -11.60 -10.57
N LEU A 198 27.54 -11.35 -10.74
CA LEU A 198 26.43 -12.20 -10.32
C LEU A 198 25.79 -12.85 -11.55
#